data_AF-A0A2V6QDP0-F1
#
_entry.id   AF-A0A2V6QDP0-F1
#
_cell.length_a   1.000
_cell.length_b   1.000
_cell.length_c   1.000
_cell.angle_alpha   90.00
_cell.angle_beta   90.00
_cell.angle_gamma   90.00
#
_symmetry.space_group_name_H-M   'P 1'
#
loop_
_entity.id
_entity.type
_entity.pdbx_description
1 polymer ?
#
loop_
_entity_poly.entity_id
_entity_poly.type
_entity_poly.pdbx_seq_one_letter_code
_entity_poly.pdbx_strand_id
1 'polypeptide(L)'
;MKRVVPLLLASIALTALPAVAQPNDCGALPSSAQKARTCNPQQQCLAQVEGKLKGAALDSARKDCQRLPASGTCYGPDTFNPQADCKEQQGKRK
;
A
#
# COMPACT_ATOMS: atom_id res chain seq x y z
N MET A 1 -47.23 -19.23 -21.06
CA MET A 1 -46.20 -20.00 -21.77
C MET A 1 -44.83 -19.63 -21.20
N LYS A 2 -44.17 -20.59 -20.55
CA LYS A 2 -42.86 -20.47 -19.89
C LYS A 2 -41.75 -20.45 -20.95
N ARG A 3 -40.85 -19.47 -20.88
CA ARG A 3 -39.54 -19.53 -21.55
C ARG A 3 -38.48 -19.27 -20.49
N VAL A 4 -37.93 -20.36 -19.97
CA VAL A 4 -36.78 -20.35 -19.07
C VAL A 4 -35.57 -20.50 -19.98
N VAL A 5 -34.73 -19.48 -20.04
CA VAL A 5 -33.45 -19.52 -20.75
C VAL A 5 -32.38 -19.90 -19.72
N PRO A 6 -31.75 -21.09 -19.80
CA PRO A 6 -30.61 -21.40 -18.96
C PRO A 6 -29.35 -20.88 -19.66
N LEU A 7 -28.87 -19.70 -19.25
CA LEU A 7 -27.53 -19.24 -19.63
C LEU A 7 -26.54 -19.83 -18.63
N LEU A 8 -26.03 -20.98 -19.04
CA LEU A 8 -24.91 -21.69 -18.44
C LEU A 8 -23.61 -20.91 -18.66
N LEU A 9 -22.81 -20.88 -17.59
CA LEU A 9 -21.34 -20.93 -17.57
C LEU A 9 -20.53 -19.68 -17.94
N ALA A 10 -19.45 -19.58 -17.15
CA ALA A 10 -18.18 -18.91 -17.40
C ALA A 10 -18.14 -17.40 -17.10
N SER A 11 -17.62 -17.08 -15.91
CA SER A 11 -16.40 -16.27 -15.82
C SER A 11 -15.80 -16.43 -14.43
N ILE A 12 -14.83 -17.34 -14.35
CA ILE A 12 -13.86 -17.38 -13.26
C ILE A 12 -13.13 -16.03 -13.32
N ALA A 13 -13.47 -15.10 -12.43
CA ALA A 13 -12.67 -13.91 -12.22
C ALA A 13 -11.41 -14.34 -11.46
N LEU A 14 -10.46 -14.90 -12.20
CA LEU A 14 -9.08 -15.03 -11.77
C LEU A 14 -8.58 -13.60 -11.57
N THR A 15 -8.56 -13.13 -10.33
CA THR A 15 -7.84 -11.92 -9.93
C THR A 15 -6.36 -12.20 -10.14
N ALA A 16 -5.90 -11.98 -11.37
CA ALA A 16 -4.48 -11.89 -11.69
C ALA A 16 -3.93 -10.71 -10.89
N LEU A 17 -3.40 -11.01 -9.69
CA LEU A 17 -2.41 -10.16 -9.05
C LEU A 17 -1.35 -9.88 -10.11
N PRO A 18 -1.01 -8.62 -10.41
CA PRO A 18 0.10 -8.34 -11.30
C PRO A 18 1.34 -8.93 -10.62
N ALA A 19 1.79 -10.08 -11.12
CA ALA A 19 3.13 -10.55 -10.87
C ALA A 19 4.03 -9.44 -11.40
N VAL A 20 4.54 -8.60 -10.51
CA VAL A 20 5.58 -7.63 -10.82
C VAL A 20 6.71 -8.43 -11.44
N ALA A 21 6.80 -8.35 -12.78
CA ALA A 21 7.87 -9.00 -13.52
C ALA A 21 9.17 -8.48 -12.89
N GLN A 22 9.94 -9.38 -12.29
CA GLN A 22 11.30 -9.06 -11.84
C GLN A 22 12.03 -8.56 -13.08
N PRO A 23 12.46 -7.29 -13.13
CA PRO A 23 13.14 -6.79 -14.31
C PRO A 23 14.43 -7.60 -14.45
N ASN A 24 14.54 -8.37 -15.53
CA ASN A 24 15.80 -9.05 -15.87
C ASN A 24 16.93 -8.04 -16.05
N ASP A 25 16.58 -6.79 -16.39
CA ASP A 25 17.49 -5.66 -16.45
C ASP A 25 17.43 -4.83 -15.15
N CYS A 26 18.30 -5.14 -14.19
CA CYS A 26 18.46 -4.31 -12.99
C CYS A 26 19.00 -2.89 -13.31
N GLY A 27 19.49 -2.66 -14.53
CA GLY A 27 19.93 -1.34 -15.02
C GLY A 27 18.80 -0.34 -15.12
N ALA A 28 17.59 -0.81 -15.45
CA ALA A 28 16.38 -0.01 -15.62
C ALA A 28 15.71 0.41 -14.29
N LEU A 29 16.11 -0.17 -13.16
CA LEU A 29 15.59 0.21 -11.85
C LEU A 29 16.25 1.49 -11.32
N PRO A 30 15.51 2.34 -10.58
CA PRO A 30 16.11 3.50 -9.95
C PRO A 30 17.10 3.08 -8.87
N SER A 31 18.14 3.90 -8.68
CA SER A 31 19.16 3.72 -7.64
C SER A 31 18.68 4.14 -6.25
N SER A 32 17.53 4.80 -6.15
CA SER A 32 16.88 5.18 -4.89
C SER A 32 15.36 5.23 -5.04
N ALA A 33 14.65 4.65 -4.09
CA ALA A 33 13.20 4.72 -3.97
C ALA A 33 12.79 4.80 -2.49
N GLN A 34 11.67 5.45 -2.19
CA GLN A 34 11.13 5.49 -0.83
C GLN A 34 10.64 4.11 -0.38
N LYS A 35 10.94 3.76 0.86
CA LYS A 35 10.49 2.50 1.45
C LYS A 35 9.06 2.67 1.94
N ALA A 36 8.15 1.95 1.31
CA ALA A 36 6.80 1.76 1.81
C ALA A 36 6.86 1.05 3.18
N ARG A 37 6.16 1.59 4.17
CA ARG A 37 5.97 0.96 5.48
C ARG A 37 4.50 0.90 5.84
N THR A 38 4.13 -0.16 6.56
CA THR A 38 2.82 -0.21 7.21
C THR A 38 2.72 0.93 8.21
N CYS A 39 1.60 1.64 8.15
CA CYS A 39 1.27 2.69 9.10
C CYS A 39 -0.19 2.61 9.52
N ASN A 40 -0.49 3.27 10.64
CA ASN A 40 -1.84 3.51 11.10
C ASN A 40 -2.11 5.04 10.98
N PRO A 41 -2.69 5.50 9.86
CA PRO A 41 -2.96 6.92 9.62
C PRO A 41 -3.80 7.57 10.73
N GLN A 42 -4.79 6.84 11.25
CA GLN A 42 -5.60 7.30 12.38
C GLN A 42 -4.75 7.60 13.62
N GLN A 43 -3.87 6.68 14.01
CA GLN A 43 -2.98 6.87 15.18
C GLN A 43 -1.99 8.02 14.97
N GLN A 44 -1.44 8.18 13.76
CA GLN A 44 -0.55 9.30 13.47
C GLN A 44 -1.27 10.65 13.55
N CYS A 45 -2.51 10.73 13.06
CA CYS A 45 -3.35 11.91 13.20
C CYS A 45 -3.61 12.24 14.67
N LEU A 46 -4.03 11.24 15.46
CA LEU A 46 -4.29 11.40 16.90
C LEU A 46 -3.07 11.95 17.64
N ALA A 47 -1.90 11.34 17.44
CA ALA A 47 -0.65 11.78 18.05
C ALA A 47 -0.29 13.23 17.70
N GLN A 48 -0.61 13.69 16.49
CA GLN A 48 -0.35 15.06 16.05
C GLN A 48 -1.29 16.07 16.70
N VAL A 49 -2.58 15.74 16.86
CA VAL A 49 -3.59 16.68 17.38
C VAL A 49 -3.58 16.76 18.90
N GLU A 50 -3.26 15.66 19.60
CA GLU A 50 -3.20 15.61 21.06
C GLU A 50 -2.08 16.49 21.65
N GLY A 51 -0.97 16.67 20.91
CA GLY A 51 0.11 17.57 21.31
C GLY A 51 -0.13 19.05 20.98
N LYS A 52 -1.13 19.38 20.17
CA LYS A 52 -1.30 20.73 19.59
C LYS A 52 -2.62 21.41 19.94
N LEU A 53 -3.69 20.65 20.16
CA LEU A 53 -5.03 21.16 20.39
C LEU A 53 -5.51 20.83 21.80
N LYS A 54 -6.47 21.62 22.30
CA LYS A 54 -7.11 21.43 23.61
C LYS A 54 -8.60 21.75 23.55
N GLY A 55 -9.36 21.22 24.51
CA GLY A 55 -10.81 21.45 24.63
C GLY A 55 -11.58 21.02 23.39
N ALA A 56 -12.64 21.75 23.04
CA ALA A 56 -13.54 21.41 21.94
C ALA A 56 -12.84 21.26 20.57
N ALA A 57 -11.72 21.96 20.35
CA ALA A 57 -10.92 21.82 19.13
C ALA A 57 -10.25 20.43 19.06
N LEU A 58 -9.75 19.92 20.18
CA LEU A 58 -9.20 18.56 20.25
C LEU A 58 -10.29 17.50 20.05
N ASP A 59 -11.46 17.67 20.66
CA ASP A 59 -12.57 16.72 20.49
C ASP A 59 -13.06 16.64 19.05
N SER A 60 -13.12 17.78 18.37
CA SER A 60 -13.48 17.83 16.94
C SER A 60 -12.40 17.16 16.09
N ALA A 61 -11.13 17.51 16.30
CA ALA A 61 -10.02 16.91 15.56
C ALA A 61 -9.88 15.40 15.80
N ARG A 62 -10.17 14.90 17.01
CA ARG A 62 -10.21 13.46 17.32
C ARG A 62 -11.27 12.75 16.48
N LYS A 63 -12.48 13.31 16.35
CA LYS A 63 -13.54 12.74 15.50
C LYS A 63 -13.14 12.71 14.03
N ASP A 64 -12.44 13.73 13.56
CA ASP A 64 -11.91 13.74 12.19
C ASP A 64 -10.82 12.67 12.01
N CYS A 65 -9.89 12.53 12.95
CA CYS A 65 -8.88 11.48 12.91
C CYS A 65 -9.49 10.07 12.92
N GLN A 66 -10.60 9.84 13.63
CA GLN A 66 -11.31 8.54 13.67
C GLN A 66 -11.92 8.13 12.33
N ARG A 67 -12.08 9.05 11.37
CA ARG A 67 -12.55 8.74 10.02
C ARG A 67 -11.45 8.19 9.11
N LEU A 68 -10.19 8.34 9.53
CA LEU A 68 -9.05 7.79 8.81
C LEU A 68 -8.98 6.28 8.98
N PRO A 69 -8.43 5.55 8.01
CA PRO A 69 -8.24 4.11 8.14
C PRO A 69 -7.22 3.79 9.24
N ALA A 70 -7.46 2.69 9.96
CA ALA A 70 -6.56 2.17 10.98
C ALA A 70 -5.33 1.44 10.39
N SER A 71 -5.31 1.20 9.07
CA SER A 71 -4.20 0.59 8.36
C SER A 71 -3.99 1.26 7.00
N GLY A 72 -2.73 1.37 6.60
CA GLY A 72 -2.35 1.92 5.31
C GLY A 72 -0.86 1.77 5.05
N THR A 73 -0.45 2.28 3.91
CA THR A 73 0.96 2.38 3.53
C THR A 73 1.38 3.84 3.59
N CYS A 74 2.45 4.11 4.32
CA CYS A 74 3.06 5.43 4.40
C CYS A 74 4.47 5.37 3.81
N TYR A 75 4.92 6.48 3.24
CA TYR A 75 6.27 6.65 2.76
C TYR A 75 7.02 7.54 3.75
N GLY A 76 8.07 6.99 4.35
CA GLY A 76 8.92 7.66 5.31
C GLY A 76 10.16 8.29 4.67
N PRO A 77 11.08 8.82 5.48
CA PRO A 77 12.39 9.28 5.02
C PRO A 77 13.29 8.11 4.58
N ASP A 78 12.96 6.88 4.98
CA ASP A 78 13.71 5.70 4.63
C ASP A 78 13.65 5.43 3.12
N THR A 79 14.82 5.26 2.52
CA THR A 79 14.96 4.88 1.11
C THR A 79 15.67 3.53 0.99
N PHE A 80 15.47 2.86 -0.14
CA PHE A 80 16.22 1.68 -0.53
C PHE A 80 16.73 1.83 -1.96
N ASN A 81 17.66 0.97 -2.38
CA ASN A 81 18.19 0.96 -3.74
C ASN A 81 17.66 -0.30 -4.47
N PRO A 82 16.53 -0.18 -5.22
CA PRO A 82 15.95 -1.30 -5.96
C PRO A 82 16.94 -1.96 -6.93
N GLN A 83 17.78 -1.15 -7.59
CA GLN A 83 18.78 -1.66 -8.52
C GLN A 83 19.84 -2.53 -7.82
N ALA A 84 20.34 -2.11 -6.66
CA ALA A 84 21.32 -2.89 -5.89
C ALA A 84 20.71 -4.19 -5.36
N ASP A 85 19.49 -4.14 -4.82
CA ASP A 85 18.77 -5.32 -4.33
C ASP A 85 18.53 -6.34 -5.45
N CYS A 86 18.11 -5.87 -6.62
CA CYS A 86 17.94 -6.70 -7.82
C CYS A 86 19.25 -7.41 -8.21
N LYS A 87 20.38 -6.68 -8.28
CA LYS A 87 21.69 -7.26 -8.63
C LYS A 87 22.13 -8.31 -7.60
N GLU A 88 21.93 -8.06 -6.31
CA GLU A 88 22.24 -9.01 -5.25
C GLU A 88 21.39 -10.29 -5.38
N GLN A 89 20.09 -10.15 -5.63
CA GLN A 89 19.20 -11.30 -5.80
C GLN A 89 19.52 -12.13 -7.06
N GLN A 90 19.95 -11.51 -8.15
CA GLN A 90 20.42 -12.22 -9.33
C GLN A 90 21.73 -12.99 -9.06
N GLY A 91 22.67 -12.39 -8.31
CA GLY A 91 23.93 -13.03 -7.94
C GLY A 91 23.75 -14.27 -7.05
N LYS A 92 22.76 -14.26 -6.14
CA LYS A 92 22.45 -15.40 -5.26
C LYS A 92 21.75 -16.57 -5.95
N ARG A 93 21.20 -16.37 -7.15
CA ARG A 93 20.49 -17.40 -7.94
C ARG A 93 21.38 -18.13 -8.95
N LYS A 94 22.66 -17.77 -9.04
CA LYS A 94 23.69 -18.48 -9.82
C LYS A 94 24.46 -19.44 -8.92
#